data_AF-A0A150QJL1-F1
#
_entry.id   AF-A0A150QJL1-F1
#
_cell.length_a   1.000
_cell.length_b   1.000
_cell.length_c   1.000
_cell.angle_alpha   90.00
_cell.angle_beta   90.00
_cell.angle_gamma   90.00
#
_symmetry.space_group_name_H-M   'P 1'
#
loop_
_entity.id
_entity.type
_entity.pdbx_description
1 polymer ?
#
loop_
_entity_poly.entity_id
_entity_poly.type
_entity_poly.pdbx_seq_one_letter_code
_entity_poly.pdbx_strand_id
1 'polypeptide(L)'
;MNKKVVLVLGGLVLGAACALATGRVRAQAIAPPAPSAPAPRWEQDCEQTHGIDEARAVAKARGESGWELVALDAGVMCFKRLAPVPPKPADPWPGY
;
A
#
# COMPACT_ATOMS: atom_id res chain seq x y z
N MET A 1 15.86 40.85 -22.12
CA MET A 1 16.23 39.55 -21.51
C MET A 1 15.08 38.57 -21.67
N ASN A 2 15.33 37.43 -22.30
CA ASN A 2 14.31 36.51 -22.81
C ASN A 2 13.61 35.74 -21.68
N LYS A 3 12.27 35.72 -21.67
CA LYS A 3 11.40 35.01 -20.69
C LYS A 3 11.83 33.56 -20.40
N LYS A 4 12.46 32.90 -21.37
CA LYS A 4 13.02 31.54 -21.25
C LYS A 4 14.14 31.43 -20.21
N VAL A 5 14.97 32.47 -20.07
CA VAL A 5 16.09 32.51 -19.12
C VAL A 5 15.58 32.65 -17.68
N VAL A 6 14.50 33.41 -17.47
CA VAL A 6 13.86 33.58 -16.16
C VAL A 6 13.22 32.28 -15.68
N LEU A 7 12.58 31.52 -16.58
CA LEU A 7 11.97 30.23 -16.24
C LEU A 7 13.02 29.16 -15.87
N VAL A 8 14.12 29.10 -16.61
CA VAL A 8 15.20 28.13 -16.35
C VAL A 8 15.91 28.44 -15.03
N LEU A 9 16.20 29.72 -14.75
CA LEU A 9 16.82 30.13 -13.49
C LEU A 9 15.86 29.95 -12.30
N GLY A 10 14.57 30.24 -12.47
CA GLY A 10 13.56 30.02 -11.43
C GLY A 10 13.40 28.55 -11.06
N GLY A 11 13.39 27.66 -12.06
CA GLY A 11 13.31 26.21 -11.84
C GLY A 11 14.55 25.65 -11.11
N LEU A 12 15.75 26.15 -11.43
CA LEU A 12 16.98 25.69 -10.81
C LEU A 12 17.07 26.07 -9.32
N VAL A 13 16.60 27.26 -8.96
CA VAL A 13 16.58 27.74 -7.56
C VAL A 13 15.55 26.99 -6.72
N LEU A 14 14.37 26.70 -7.28
CA LEU A 14 13.34 25.94 -6.57
C LEU A 14 13.74 24.47 -6.33
N GLY A 15 14.42 23.85 -7.31
CA GLY A 15 14.92 22.48 -7.18
C GLY A 15 15.99 22.32 -6.08
N ALA A 16 16.89 23.30 -5.93
CA ALA A 16 17.92 23.28 -4.90
C ALA A 16 17.35 23.44 -3.47
N ALA A 17 16.27 24.22 -3.31
CA ALA A 17 15.60 24.38 -2.03
C ALA A 17 14.87 23.10 -1.56
N CYS A 18 14.26 22.34 -2.48
CA CYS A 18 13.62 21.07 -2.14
C CYS A 18 14.62 19.97 -1.73
N ALA A 19 15.82 19.94 -2.34
CA ALA A 19 16.85 18.96 -2.01
C ALA A 19 17.46 19.14 -0.60
N LEU A 20 17.40 20.35 -0.04
CA LEU A 20 17.86 20.65 1.31
C LEU A 20 16.82 20.33 2.40
N ALA A 21 15.54 20.25 2.03
CA ALA A 21 14.45 19.92 2.95
C ALA A 21 14.25 18.41 3.14
N THR A 22 14.78 17.57 2.24
CA THR A 22 14.83 16.12 2.43
C THR A 22 15.93 15.76 3.41
N GLY A 23 15.65 15.92 4.70
CA GLY A 23 16.51 15.45 5.79
C GLY A 23 16.94 14.01 5.53
N ARG A 24 18.20 13.68 5.84
CA ARG A 24 18.79 12.35 5.66
C ARG A 24 17.96 11.30 6.40
N VAL A 25 17.03 10.65 5.70
CA VAL A 25 16.36 9.45 6.21
C VAL A 25 17.39 8.32 6.15
N ARG A 26 18.05 8.07 7.28
CA ARG A 26 18.80 6.81 7.46
C ARG A 26 17.76 5.71 7.64
N ALA A 27 17.64 4.82 6.66
CA ALA A 27 16.97 3.55 6.89
C ALA A 27 17.72 2.83 8.03
N GLN A 28 17.10 2.70 9.19
CA GLN A 28 17.61 1.82 10.24
C GLN A 28 17.46 0.39 9.71
N ALA A 29 18.58 -0.28 9.44
CA ALA A 29 18.59 -1.71 9.22
C ALA A 29 18.19 -2.38 10.54
N ILE A 30 16.92 -2.73 10.68
CA ILE A 30 16.43 -3.57 11.76
C ILE A 30 17.11 -4.92 11.58
N ALA A 31 17.92 -5.34 12.56
CA ALA A 31 18.44 -6.71 12.63
C ALA A 31 17.26 -7.69 12.48
N PRO A 32 17.38 -8.79 11.71
CA PRO A 32 16.26 -9.69 11.49
C PRO A 32 15.71 -10.13 12.86
N PRO A 33 14.41 -9.91 13.14
CA PRO A 33 13.85 -10.35 14.40
C PRO A 33 14.07 -11.87 14.51
N ALA A 34 14.48 -12.34 15.70
CA ALA A 34 14.36 -13.73 16.12
C ALA A 34 12.97 -14.26 15.72
N PRO A 35 12.76 -15.59 15.49
CA PRO A 35 11.51 -16.10 14.92
C PRO A 35 10.31 -15.85 15.85
N SER A 36 9.81 -14.62 15.80
CA SER A 36 8.57 -14.17 16.36
C SER A 36 7.48 -14.87 15.57
N ALA A 37 6.41 -15.26 16.27
CA ALA A 37 5.24 -15.89 15.68
C ALA A 37 4.90 -15.28 14.31
N PRO A 38 4.48 -16.08 13.31
CA PRO A 38 4.20 -15.58 11.96
C PRO A 38 3.33 -14.33 12.04
N ALA A 39 3.85 -13.21 11.53
CA ALA A 39 3.08 -11.98 11.49
C ALA A 39 1.77 -12.25 10.72
N PRO A 40 0.63 -11.70 11.18
CA PRO A 40 -0.62 -11.83 10.44
C PRO A 40 -0.40 -11.29 9.02
N ARG A 41 -0.68 -12.14 8.04
CA ARG A 41 -0.63 -11.75 6.63
C ARG A 41 -1.94 -11.05 6.30
N TRP A 42 -1.84 -9.97 5.52
CA TRP A 42 -2.98 -9.19 5.09
C TRP A 42 -3.12 -9.28 3.58
N GLU A 43 -4.37 -9.32 3.11
CA GLU A 43 -4.75 -9.13 1.72
C GLU A 43 -5.37 -7.74 1.58
N GLN A 44 -5.05 -7.05 0.49
CA GLN A 44 -5.68 -5.81 0.09
C GLN A 44 -6.19 -5.94 -1.34
N ASP A 45 -7.40 -5.46 -1.57
CA ASP A 45 -8.01 -5.44 -2.89
C ASP A 45 -8.69 -4.09 -3.12
N CYS A 46 -8.59 -3.56 -4.34
CA CYS A 46 -9.16 -2.27 -4.69
C CYS A 46 -9.95 -2.40 -6.00
N GLU A 47 -11.17 -1.90 -6.01
CA GLU A 47 -12.03 -1.92 -7.19
C GLU A 47 -12.64 -0.53 -7.47
N GLN A 48 -12.78 -0.21 -8.76
CA GLN A 48 -13.43 1.02 -9.20
C GLN A 48 -14.95 0.81 -9.21
N THR A 49 -15.68 1.80 -8.71
CA THR A 49 -17.14 1.87 -8.77
C THR A 49 -17.57 3.15 -9.47
N HIS A 50 -18.71 3.12 -10.15
CA HIS A 50 -19.21 4.18 -11.02
C HIS A 50 -20.55 4.77 -10.55
N GLY A 51 -20.89 4.59 -9.27
CA GLY A 51 -22.10 5.15 -8.68
C GLY A 51 -22.27 4.77 -7.21
N ILE A 52 -23.14 5.50 -6.52
CA ILE A 52 -23.39 5.31 -5.08
C ILE A 52 -24.04 3.95 -4.81
N ASP A 53 -25.00 3.53 -5.63
CA ASP A 53 -25.70 2.26 -5.43
C ASP A 53 -24.78 1.05 -5.65
N GLU A 54 -23.92 1.12 -6.67
CA GLU A 54 -22.89 0.11 -6.91
C GLU A 54 -21.89 0.07 -5.75
N ALA A 55 -21.33 1.21 -5.35
CA ALA A 55 -20.40 1.30 -4.23
C ALA A 55 -21.01 0.74 -2.93
N ARG A 56 -22.30 1.02 -2.69
CA ARG A 56 -23.04 0.48 -1.54
C ARG A 56 -23.19 -1.04 -1.63
N ALA A 57 -23.54 -1.57 -2.80
CA ALA A 57 -23.68 -3.01 -3.01
C ALA A 57 -22.34 -3.74 -2.81
N VAL A 58 -21.26 -3.19 -3.38
CA VAL A 58 -19.90 -3.70 -3.25
C VAL A 58 -19.45 -3.69 -1.78
N ALA A 59 -19.58 -2.55 -1.09
CA ALA A 59 -19.20 -2.44 0.32
C ALA A 59 -19.93 -3.46 1.20
N LYS A 60 -21.23 -3.65 0.95
CA LYS A 60 -22.03 -4.65 1.68
C LYS A 60 -21.52 -6.06 1.43
N ALA A 61 -21.36 -6.47 0.17
CA ALA A 61 -20.91 -7.81 -0.20
C ALA A 61 -19.51 -8.13 0.34
N ARG A 62 -18.60 -7.15 0.26
CA ARG A 62 -17.24 -7.23 0.82
C ARG A 62 -17.28 -7.39 2.34
N GLY A 63 -18.08 -6.57 3.03
CA GLY A 63 -18.27 -6.66 4.48
C GLY A 63 -18.79 -8.02 4.95
N GLU A 64 -19.79 -8.57 4.25
CA GLU A 64 -20.33 -9.93 4.52
C GLU A 64 -19.27 -11.02 4.29
N SER A 65 -18.30 -10.78 3.41
CA SER A 65 -17.17 -11.68 3.11
C SER A 65 -15.96 -11.46 4.03
N GLY A 66 -16.09 -10.64 5.08
CA GLY A 66 -15.04 -10.37 6.05
C GLY A 66 -13.98 -9.36 5.63
N TRP A 67 -14.24 -8.59 4.55
CA TRP A 67 -13.39 -7.48 4.14
C TRP A 67 -13.79 -6.19 4.86
N GLU A 68 -12.80 -5.40 5.26
CA GLU A 68 -12.97 -4.08 5.87
C GLU A 68 -12.62 -2.99 4.86
N LEU A 69 -13.52 -2.02 4.66
CA LEU A 69 -13.25 -0.83 3.83
C LEU A 69 -12.21 0.06 4.52
N VAL A 70 -11.11 0.37 3.83
CA VAL A 70 -10.00 1.19 4.37
C VAL A 70 -9.84 2.53 3.68
N ALA A 71 -10.26 2.64 2.43
CA ALA A 71 -10.21 3.89 1.68
C ALA A 71 -11.32 3.94 0.63
N LEU A 72 -11.83 5.15 0.42
CA LEU A 72 -12.72 5.51 -0.68
C LEU A 72 -12.21 6.84 -1.25
N ASP A 73 -11.65 6.81 -2.45
CA ASP A 73 -11.15 8.01 -3.13
C ASP A 73 -11.36 7.89 -4.64
N ALA A 74 -11.78 8.97 -5.30
CA ALA A 74 -12.04 9.03 -6.74
C ALA A 74 -12.88 7.85 -7.30
N GLY A 75 -13.82 7.32 -6.51
CA GLY A 75 -14.66 6.17 -6.88
C GLY A 75 -13.98 4.80 -6.75
N VAL A 76 -12.72 4.75 -6.31
CA VAL A 76 -12.00 3.53 -5.98
C VAL A 76 -12.28 3.16 -4.52
N MET A 77 -12.73 1.93 -4.30
CA MET A 77 -12.92 1.35 -2.97
C MET A 77 -11.81 0.36 -2.69
N CYS A 78 -11.04 0.59 -1.63
CA CYS A 78 -9.99 -0.33 -1.20
C CYS A 78 -10.39 -1.01 0.10
N PHE A 79 -10.19 -2.33 0.15
CA PHE A 79 -10.54 -3.19 1.26
C PHE A 79 -9.33 -3.97 1.76
N LYS A 80 -9.31 -4.32 3.05
CA LYS A 80 -8.35 -5.25 3.63
C LYS A 80 -9.03 -6.44 4.30
N ARG A 81 -8.33 -7.56 4.39
CA ARG A 81 -8.69 -8.67 5.29
C ARG A 81 -7.44 -9.45 5.72
N LEU A 82 -7.58 -10.27 6.75
CA LEU A 82 -6.54 -11.25 7.07
C LEU A 82 -6.46 -12.29 5.95
N ALA A 83 -5.24 -12.53 5.47
CA ALA A 83 -4.99 -13.59 4.49
C ALA A 83 -5.21 -14.95 5.16
N PRO A 84 -5.75 -15.95 4.43
CA PRO A 84 -5.83 -17.31 4.93
C PRO A 84 -4.47 -17.84 5.38
N VAL A 85 -4.50 -18.64 6.44
CA VAL A 85 -3.32 -19.39 6.89
C VAL A 85 -2.91 -20.32 5.75
N PRO A 86 -1.64 -20.27 5.30
CA PRO A 86 -1.20 -21.16 4.23
C PRO A 86 -1.31 -22.61 4.74
N PRO A 87 -1.63 -23.57 3.86
CA PRO A 87 -1.68 -24.96 4.26
C PRO A 87 -0.35 -25.37 4.88
N LYS A 88 -0.40 -26.13 5.98
CA LYS A 88 0.79 -26.70 6.59
C LYS A 88 1.49 -27.57 5.53
N PRO A 89 2.82 -27.47 5.35
CA PRO A 89 3.54 -28.40 4.50
C PRO A 89 3.18 -29.83 4.88
N ALA A 90 2.90 -30.68 3.90
CA ALA A 90 2.68 -32.10 4.15
C ALA A 90 3.91 -32.66 4.89
N ASP A 91 3.67 -33.52 5.88
CA ASP A 91 4.77 -34.19 6.56
C ASP A 91 5.63 -34.91 5.51
N PRO A 92 6.98 -34.84 5.61
CA PRO A 92 7.85 -35.57 4.70
C PRO A 92 7.44 -37.05 4.71
N TRP A 93 7.25 -37.63 3.53
CA TRP A 93 6.94 -39.06 3.39
C TRP A 93 7.93 -39.87 4.24
N PRO A 94 7.46 -40.79 5.10
CA PRO A 94 8.36 -41.69 5.81
C PRO A 94 8.98 -42.59 4.75
N GLY A 95 10.24 -42.32 4.40
CA GLY A 95 10.97 -43.10 3.41
C GLY A 95 10.97 -44.58 3.76
N TYR A 96 10.84 -45.41 2.74
CA TYR A 96 11.19 -46.84 2.76
C TYR A 96 12.57 -47.02 2.13
#